data_AF-A0A1H8FIL9-F1
#
_entry.id   AF-A0A1H8FIL9-F1
#
_cell.length_a   1.000
_cell.length_b   1.000
_cell.length_c   1.000
_cell.angle_alpha   90.00
_cell.angle_beta   90.00
_cell.angle_gamma   90.00
#
_symmetry.space_group_name_H-M   'P 1'
#
loop_
_entity.id
_entity.type
_entity.pdbx_description
1 polymer ?
#
loop_
_entity_poly.entity_id
_entity_poly.type
_entity_poly.pdbx_seq_one_letter_code
_entity_poly.pdbx_strand_id
1 'polypeptide(L)' 'MAAKGPGAGELYVRLAISVAGLALLIGALLVRGVPSGPAFFEVIIVAGGFFGLSALWSLRGILRARSAARGPRDEA' A
#
# COMPACT_ATOMS: atom_id res chain seq x y z
N MET A 1 -12.00 0.31 25.14
CA MET A 1 -10.83 1.19 24.98
C MET A 1 -10.73 1.55 23.51
N ALA A 2 -11.00 2.79 23.11
CA ALA A 2 -10.87 3.20 21.71
C ALA A 2 -9.37 3.27 21.37
N ALA A 3 -8.87 2.30 20.59
CA ALA A 3 -7.48 2.27 20.17
C ALA A 3 -7.17 3.54 19.37
N LYS A 4 -6.15 4.29 19.81
CA LYS A 4 -5.63 5.45 19.07
C LYS A 4 -5.29 4.96 17.66
N GLY A 5 -5.93 5.57 16.65
CA GLY A 5 -5.72 5.18 15.26
C GLY A 5 -4.24 5.27 14.86
N PRO A 6 -3.82 4.56 13.79
CA PRO A 6 -2.43 4.50 13.38
C PRO A 6 -1.82 5.90 13.20
N GLY A 7 -0.61 6.10 13.71
CA GLY A 7 0.09 7.38 13.56
C GLY A 7 0.34 7.71 12.08
N ALA A 8 0.36 8.99 11.72
CA ALA A 8 0.62 9.40 10.34
C ALA A 8 1.95 8.84 9.80
N GLY A 9 3.01 8.86 10.63
CA GLY A 9 4.30 8.28 10.28
C GLY A 9 4.26 6.76 10.02
N GLU A 10 3.49 6.03 10.81
CA GLU A 10 3.32 4.57 10.65
C GLU A 10 2.61 4.25 9.33
N LEU A 11 1.60 5.03 8.95
CA LEU A 11 0.93 4.88 7.65
C LEU A 11 1.87 5.14 6.47
N TYR A 12 2.75 6.15 6.56
CA TYR A 12 3.74 6.42 5.50
C TYR A 12 4.79 5.31 5.40
N VAL A 13 5.32 4.81 6.52
CA VAL A 13 6.27 3.69 6.51
C VAL A 13 5.61 2.46 5.90
N ARG A 14 4.39 2.13 6.33
CA ARG A 14 3.65 0.98 5.80
C ARG A 14 3.35 1.13 4.31
N LEU A 15 3.02 2.34 3.86
CA LEU A 15 2.85 2.65 2.43
C LEU A 15 4.16 2.47 1.66
N ALA A 16 5.27 3.01 2.16
CA ALA A 16 6.57 2.92 1.50
C ALA A 16 7.04 1.47 1.34
N ILE A 17 6.95 0.66 2.40
CA ILE A 17 7.29 -0.78 2.34
C ILE A 17 6.39 -1.51 1.35
N SER A 18 5.08 -1.22 1.35
CA SER A 18 4.13 -1.89 0.45
C SER A 18 4.41 -1.53 -1.01
N VAL A 19 4.69 -0.26 -1.31
CA VAL A 19 5.04 0.21 -2.65
C VAL A 19 6.37 -0.38 -3.10
N ALA A 20 7.38 -0.40 -2.23
CA ALA A 20 8.69 -1.00 -2.53
C ALA A 20 8.57 -2.51 -2.82
N GLY A 21 7.83 -3.25 -1.98
CA GLY A 21 7.59 -4.68 -2.19
C GLY A 21 6.85 -4.96 -3.49
N LEU A 22 5.84 -4.16 -3.83
CA LEU A 22 5.11 -4.28 -5.09
C LEU A 22 5.98 -3.93 -6.30
N ALA A 23 6.80 -2.88 -6.20
CA ALA A 23 7.73 -2.48 -7.26
C ALA A 23 8.80 -3.56 -7.51
N LEU A 24 9.34 -4.16 -6.45
CA LEU A 24 10.28 -5.28 -6.56
C LEU A 24 9.62 -6.53 -7.17
N LEU A 25 8.38 -6.84 -6.78
CA LEU A 25 7.62 -7.95 -7.36
C LEU A 25 7.40 -7.73 -8.87
N ILE A 26 6.91 -6.56 -9.27
CA ILE A 26 6.71 -6.22 -10.69
C ILE A 26 8.04 -6.23 -11.44
N GLY A 27 9.09 -5.62 -10.88
CA GLY A 27 10.43 -5.62 -11.47
C GLY A 27 10.97 -7.03 -11.68
N ALA A 28 10.78 -7.92 -10.70
CA ALA A 28 11.17 -9.32 -10.83
C ALA A 28 10.42 -10.02 -11.98
N LEU A 29 9.12 -9.78 -12.14
CA LEU A 29 8.33 -10.34 -13.25
C LEU A 29 8.76 -9.79 -14.61
N LEU A 30 9.15 -8.52 -14.68
CA LEU A 30 9.64 -7.92 -15.93
C LEU A 30 11.03 -8.44 -16.31
N VAL A 31 11.91 -8.66 -15.34
CA VAL A 31 13.30 -9.11 -15.60
C VAL A 31 13.39 -10.61 -15.83
N ARG A 32 12.67 -11.43 -15.05
CA ARG A 32 12.70 -12.90 -15.17
C ARG A 32 11.60 -13.47 -16.06
N GLY A 33 10.63 -12.65 -16.49
CA GLY A 33 9.41 -13.13 -17.13
C GLY A 33 8.42 -13.73 -16.12
N VAL A 34 7.26 -14.17 -16.60
CA VAL A 34 6.27 -14.87 -15.76
C VAL A 34 6.73 -16.31 -15.55
N PRO A 35 7.11 -16.71 -14.33
CA PRO A 35 7.59 -18.06 -14.07
C PRO A 35 6.48 -19.09 -14.32
N SER A 36 6.83 -20.14 -15.06
CA SER A 36 5.94 -21.25 -15.38
C SER A 36 5.88 -22.24 -14.21
N GLY A 37 4.87 -22.10 -13.36
CA GLY A 37 4.62 -23.03 -12.26
C GLY A 37 3.50 -22.56 -11.33
N PRO A 38 2.57 -23.45 -10.90
CA PRO A 38 1.46 -23.08 -10.02
C PRO A 38 1.91 -22.38 -8.73
N ALA A 39 2.97 -22.88 -8.10
CA ALA A 39 3.50 -22.33 -6.86
C ALA A 39 3.96 -20.87 -6.99
N PHE A 40 4.56 -20.51 -8.13
CA PHE A 40 5.02 -19.14 -8.36
C PHE A 40 3.85 -18.18 -8.58
N PHE A 41 2.79 -18.67 -9.23
CA PHE A 41 1.56 -17.92 -9.43
C PHE A 41 0.87 -17.59 -8.10
N GLU A 42 0.80 -18.57 -7.18
CA GLU A 42 0.29 -18.35 -5.83
C GLU A 42 1.09 -17.27 -5.09
N VAL A 43 2.42 -17.30 -5.16
CA VAL A 43 3.27 -16.27 -4.52
C VAL A 43 2.98 -14.89 -5.12
N ILE A 44 2.85 -14.77 -6.44
CA ILE A 44 2.55 -13.48 -7.09
C ILE A 44 1.17 -12.96 -6.66
N ILE A 45 0.16 -13.82 -6.61
CA ILE A 45 -1.19 -13.45 -6.19
C ILE A 45 -1.19 -13.03 -4.72
N VAL A 46 -0.59 -13.83 -3.84
CA VAL A 46 -0.58 -13.57 -2.39
C VAL A 46 0.26 -12.33 -2.09
N ALA A 47 1.46 -12.21 -2.64
CA ALA A 47 2.33 -11.05 -2.43
C ALA A 47 1.72 -9.80 -3.05
N GLY A 48 1.27 -9.87 -4.30
CA GLY A 48 0.64 -8.74 -5.01
C GLY A 48 -0.64 -8.29 -4.31
N GLY A 49 -1.48 -9.23 -3.88
CA GLY A 49 -2.66 -8.95 -3.08
C GLY A 49 -2.31 -8.30 -1.75
N PHE A 50 -1.37 -8.88 -0.99
CA PHE A 50 -0.96 -8.37 0.32
C PHE A 50 -0.36 -6.96 0.23
N PHE A 51 0.63 -6.75 -0.64
CA PHE A 51 1.26 -5.44 -0.81
C PHE A 51 0.32 -4.43 -1.45
N GLY A 52 -0.48 -4.84 -2.43
CA GLY A 52 -1.47 -3.96 -3.08
C GLY A 52 -2.56 -3.49 -2.12
N LEU A 53 -3.19 -4.41 -1.38
CA LEU A 53 -4.22 -4.08 -0.38
C LEU A 53 -3.63 -3.21 0.74
N SER A 54 -2.44 -3.56 1.24
CA SER A 54 -1.75 -2.81 2.29
C SER A 54 -1.43 -1.38 1.86
N ALA A 55 -0.94 -1.20 0.63
CA ALA A 55 -0.68 0.12 0.06
C ALA A 55 -1.97 0.93 -0.07
N LEU A 56 -3.03 0.33 -0.60
CA LEU A 56 -4.31 1.03 -0.81
C LEU A 56 -4.93 1.48 0.52
N TRP A 57 -4.89 0.64 1.55
CA TRP A 57 -5.35 0.98 2.90
C TRP A 57 -4.52 2.10 3.54
N SER A 58 -3.20 2.04 3.41
CA SER A 58 -2.33 3.10 3.96
C SER A 58 -2.56 4.43 3.25
N LEU A 59 -2.65 4.42 1.92
CA LEU A 59 -2.93 5.62 1.11
C LEU A 59 -4.29 6.22 1.49
N ARG A 60 -5.32 5.40 1.62
CA ARG A 60 -6.66 5.86 2.03
C ARG A 60 -6.65 6.45 3.44
N GLY A 61 -5.87 5.90 4.36
CA GLY A 61 -5.66 6.46 5.70
C GLY A 61 -5.00 7.85 5.66
N ILE A 62 -3.95 8.00 4.86
CA ILE A 62 -3.26 9.29 4.66
C ILE A 62 -4.18 10.32 4.03
N LEU A 63 -4.95 9.94 3.00
CA LEU A 63 -5.89 10.84 2.34
C LEU A 63 -6.99 11.31 3.30
N ARG A 64 -7.56 10.40 4.11
CA ARG A 64 -8.54 10.76 5.16
C ARG A 64 -7.97 11.72 6.20
N ALA A 65 -6.74 11.45 6.67
CA ALA A 65 -6.06 12.33 7.61
C ALA A 65 -5.77 13.71 7.00
N ARG A 66 -5.39 13.77 5.71
CA ARG A 66 -5.17 15.04 4.99
C ARG A 66 -6.47 15.81 4.74
N SER A 67 -7.56 15.15 4.40
CA SER A 67 -8.88 15.80 4.24
C SER A 67 -9.38 16.38 5.56
N ALA A 68 -9.17 15.69 6.68
CA ALA A 68 -9.51 16.22 8.00
C ALA A 68 -8.65 17.43 8.40
N ALA A 69 -7.42 17.54 7.89
CA ALA A 69 -6.54 18.68 8.13
C ALA A 69 -6.83 19.88 7.20
N ARG A 70 -7.48 19.65 6.04
CA ARG A 70 -7.90 20.70 5.09
C ARG A 70 -9.32 21.20 5.38
N GLY A 71 -9.62 21.58 6.62
CA GLY A 71 -10.89 22.21 6.98
C GLY A 71 -11.29 23.35 6.01
N PRO A 72 -12.61 23.65 5.90
CA PRO A 72 -13.23 24.38 4.79
C PRO A 72 -12.52 25.71 4.51
N ARG A 73 -11.83 25.79 3.36
CA ARG A 73 -11.21 27.03 2.85
C ARG A 73 -11.76 27.43 1.48
N ASP A 74 -13.04 27.13 1.27
CA ASP A 74 -13.75 27.46 0.02
C ASP A 74 -14.84 28.53 0.23
N GLU A 75 -14.81 29.25 1.37
CA GLU A 75 -15.66 30.43 1.62
C GLU A 75 -14.76 31.64 1.96
N ALA A 76 -14.19 32.27 0.94
CA ALA A 76 -13.60 33.61 1.01
C ALA A 76 -13.68 34.29 -0.36
#